data_AF-A0A5Q4BPM6-F1
#
_entry.id   AF-A0A5Q4BPM6-F1
#
_cell.length_a   1.000
_cell.length_b   1.000
_cell.length_c   1.000
_cell.angle_alpha   90.00
_cell.angle_beta   90.00
_cell.angle_gamma   90.00
#
_symmetry.space_group_name_H-M   'P 1'
#
loop_
_entity.id
_entity.type
_entity.pdbx_description
1 polymer ?
#
loop_
_entity_poly.entity_id
_entity_poly.type
_entity_poly.pdbx_seq_one_letter_code
_entity_poly.pdbx_strand_id
1 'polypeptide(L)'
;MPLSPQVAQQIRSIVDDAALNPSHIPGTTVVVVDRSGTEHIAHSAGKRGISSDEPMTMETVYWMASCTKMIVGVACMQLVEKDLLKLDDSDHLEKLCPELADVKVLSVEGKLVEKKRGITLRMLLTHTSGFGYAFLNERLRNWSLPAGIDEFSGSIQDMKQPLVFQPGESWEYGIGIDWAGIALERASNTKLNDYIQVNVCQPLNLHSSVEATSSLGNTLFIFRWLLSRKWRITLVSKVAALEYLQNLENTPR
;
A
#
# COMPACT_ATOMS: atom_id res chain seq x y z
N MET A 1 -20.76 21.67 10.52
CA MET A 1 -21.43 21.69 11.83
C MET A 1 -20.62 20.80 12.76
N PRO A 2 -20.32 21.22 14.00
CA PRO A 2 -19.67 20.34 14.96
C PRO A 2 -20.54 19.13 15.26
N LEU A 3 -19.94 17.96 15.48
CA LEU A 3 -20.68 16.80 15.98
C LEU A 3 -21.29 17.14 17.34
N SER A 4 -22.53 16.73 17.59
CA SER A 4 -23.11 16.89 18.93
C SER A 4 -22.34 16.02 19.93
N PRO A 5 -22.26 16.42 21.21
CA PRO A 5 -21.64 15.60 22.25
C PRO A 5 -22.22 14.18 22.30
N GLN A 6 -23.52 14.03 22.03
CA GLN A 6 -24.21 12.74 22.00
C GLN A 6 -23.68 11.85 20.86
N VAL A 7 -23.52 12.40 19.65
CA VAL A 7 -22.99 11.64 18.50
C VAL A 7 -21.52 11.26 18.73
N ALA A 8 -20.71 12.18 19.26
CA ALA A 8 -19.32 11.89 19.59
C ALA A 8 -19.19 10.77 20.62
N GLN A 9 -20.03 10.79 21.68
CA GLN A 9 -20.05 9.73 22.68
C GLN A 9 -20.54 8.38 22.10
N GLN A 10 -21.53 8.40 21.22
CA GLN A 10 -22.01 7.20 20.53
C GLN A 10 -20.91 6.56 19.70
N ILE A 11 -20.14 7.35 18.94
CA ILE A 11 -19.02 6.84 18.14
C ILE A 11 -17.94 6.22 19.05
N ARG A 12 -17.59 6.87 20.18
CA ARG A 12 -16.63 6.29 21.14
C ARG A 12 -17.12 4.95 21.69
N SER A 13 -18.39 4.86 22.09
CA SER A 13 -19.00 3.60 22.56
C SER A 13 -18.90 2.50 21.52
N ILE A 14 -19.22 2.78 20.25
CA ILE A 14 -19.12 1.80 19.16
C ILE A 14 -17.67 1.29 19.02
N VAL A 15 -16.69 2.18 19.14
CA VAL A 15 -15.27 1.82 19.04
C VAL A 15 -14.82 0.97 20.23
N ASP A 16 -15.26 1.31 21.45
CA ASP A 16 -14.99 0.53 22.65
C ASP A 16 -15.62 -0.87 22.57
N ASP A 17 -16.91 -0.94 22.21
CA ASP A 17 -17.66 -2.18 22.08
C ASP A 17 -17.05 -3.12 21.02
N ALA A 18 -16.53 -2.56 19.92
CA ALA A 18 -15.86 -3.33 18.88
C ALA A 18 -14.58 -4.03 19.39
N ALA A 19 -13.90 -3.44 20.38
CA ALA A 19 -12.65 -3.96 20.92
C ALA A 19 -12.81 -4.77 22.22
N LEU A 20 -13.97 -4.70 22.88
CA LEU A 20 -14.25 -5.45 24.11
C LEU A 20 -14.66 -6.91 23.87
N ASN A 21 -15.22 -7.22 22.70
CA ASN A 21 -15.63 -8.59 22.38
C ASN A 21 -14.44 -9.39 21.81
N PRO A 22 -13.99 -10.48 22.47
CA PRO A 22 -12.89 -11.30 21.99
C PRO A 22 -13.12 -11.94 20.61
N SER A 23 -14.38 -12.06 20.18
CA SER A 23 -14.75 -12.55 18.85
C SER A 23 -14.69 -11.47 17.76
N HIS A 24 -14.38 -10.22 18.09
CA HIS A 24 -14.29 -9.09 17.16
C HIS A 24 -12.83 -8.75 16.86
N ILE A 25 -12.44 -7.47 16.98
CA ILE A 25 -11.09 -6.98 16.65
C ILE A 25 -10.28 -6.77 17.93
N PRO A 26 -8.96 -7.03 17.93
CA PRO A 26 -8.14 -6.86 19.13
C PRO A 26 -8.07 -5.40 19.59
N GLY A 27 -8.11 -4.46 18.65
CA GLY A 27 -8.14 -3.03 18.93
C GLY A 27 -8.23 -2.20 17.65
N THR A 28 -8.59 -0.93 17.79
CA THR A 28 -8.75 0.00 16.66
C THR A 28 -8.58 1.45 17.09
N THR A 29 -8.38 2.32 16.10
CA THR A 29 -8.33 3.78 16.27
C THR A 29 -9.21 4.41 15.21
N VAL A 30 -10.01 5.38 15.62
CA VAL A 30 -10.88 6.17 14.75
C VAL A 30 -10.57 7.65 14.91
N VAL A 31 -10.35 8.30 13.78
CA VAL A 31 -10.19 9.76 13.69
C VAL A 31 -11.23 10.31 12.72
N VAL A 32 -11.94 11.36 13.15
CA VAL A 32 -12.92 12.08 12.31
C VAL A 32 -12.49 13.53 12.21
N VAL A 33 -12.16 13.96 11.00
CA VAL A 33 -11.71 15.32 10.69
C VAL A 33 -12.62 15.93 9.64
N ASP A 34 -12.96 17.21 9.77
CA ASP A 34 -13.72 17.92 8.76
C ASP A 34 -12.83 18.65 7.73
N ARG A 35 -13.46 19.28 6.73
CA ARG A 35 -12.75 20.04 5.68
C ARG A 35 -11.93 21.22 6.21
N SER A 36 -12.24 21.76 7.39
CA SER A 36 -11.45 22.83 8.02
C SER A 36 -10.19 22.31 8.71
N GLY A 37 -10.03 20.98 8.80
CA GLY A 37 -8.97 20.35 9.58
C GLY A 37 -9.31 20.21 11.07
N THR A 38 -10.56 20.50 11.47
CA THR A 38 -10.99 20.33 12.86
C THR A 38 -11.19 18.84 13.15
N GLU A 39 -10.45 18.33 14.12
CA GLU A 39 -10.63 16.99 14.67
C GLU A 39 -11.87 16.98 15.57
N HIS A 40 -12.88 16.20 15.20
CA HIS A 40 -14.09 16.01 16.00
C HIS A 40 -13.96 14.81 16.93
N ILE A 41 -13.21 13.79 16.50
CA ILE A 41 -12.98 12.55 17.24
C ILE A 41 -11.56 12.08 16.99
N ALA A 42 -10.87 11.75 18.07
CA ALA A 42 -9.71 10.86 18.11
C ALA A 42 -9.93 9.89 19.27
N HIS A 43 -10.03 8.61 18.97
CA HIS A 43 -10.31 7.58 19.96
C HIS A 43 -9.66 6.26 19.56
N SER A 44 -9.00 5.61 20.52
CA SER A 44 -8.41 4.28 20.38
C SER A 44 -9.01 3.37 21.44
N ALA A 45 -9.27 2.11 21.08
CA ALA A 45 -9.78 1.09 21.98
C ALA A 45 -9.08 -0.25 21.76
N GLY A 46 -9.04 -1.06 22.81
CA GLY A 46 -8.46 -2.41 22.78
C GLY A 46 -6.95 -2.44 22.89
N LYS A 47 -6.38 -3.51 22.35
CA LYS A 47 -4.96 -3.87 22.41
C LYS A 47 -4.33 -3.91 21.01
N ARG A 48 -3.00 -3.81 20.95
CA ARG A 48 -2.22 -3.79 19.69
C ARG A 48 -2.33 -5.05 18.84
N GLY A 49 -2.73 -6.16 19.44
CA GLY A 49 -2.92 -7.43 18.75
C GLY A 49 -3.40 -8.51 19.71
N ILE A 50 -3.74 -9.67 19.17
CA ILE A 50 -4.25 -10.81 19.95
C ILE A 50 -3.21 -11.29 20.97
N SER A 51 -1.93 -11.28 20.59
CA SER A 51 -0.79 -11.71 21.40
C SER A 51 -0.13 -10.59 22.22
N SER A 52 -0.72 -9.39 22.25
CA SER A 52 -0.15 -8.24 22.95
C SER A 52 -1.14 -7.69 23.96
N ASP A 53 -0.69 -7.46 25.19
CA ASP A 53 -1.47 -6.76 26.23
C ASP A 53 -1.31 -5.24 26.18
N GLU A 54 -0.48 -4.72 25.26
CA GLU A 54 -0.28 -3.28 25.12
C GLU A 54 -1.55 -2.61 24.58
N PRO A 55 -2.01 -1.50 25.19
CA PRO A 55 -3.20 -0.80 24.74
C PRO A 55 -3.00 -0.14 23.38
N MET A 56 -4.07 -0.04 22.59
CA MET A 56 -4.13 0.84 21.44
C MET A 56 -4.10 2.30 21.90
N THR A 57 -3.35 3.12 21.18
CA THR A 57 -3.27 4.56 21.40
C THR A 57 -3.30 5.29 20.06
N MET A 58 -3.47 6.61 20.08
CA MET A 58 -3.32 7.46 18.88
C MET A 58 -1.90 7.40 18.30
N GLU A 59 -0.96 6.85 19.07
CA GLU A 59 0.44 6.64 18.75
C GLU A 59 0.72 5.22 18.25
N THR A 60 -0.28 4.36 18.17
CA THR A 60 -0.04 3.01 17.66
C THR A 60 0.29 3.06 16.17
N VAL A 61 1.41 2.44 15.82
CA VAL A 61 1.82 2.21 14.44
C VAL A 61 1.04 1.06 13.82
N TYR A 62 0.46 1.30 12.64
CA TYR A 62 -0.27 0.33 11.85
C TYR A 62 0.51 -0.08 10.61
N TRP A 63 0.39 -1.36 10.22
CA TRP A 63 0.73 -1.75 8.86
C TRP A 63 -0.36 -1.25 7.89
N MET A 64 -0.07 -0.18 7.16
CA MET A 64 -1.04 0.48 6.27
C MET A 64 -1.47 -0.34 5.05
N ALA A 65 -0.73 -1.42 4.74
CA ALA A 65 -0.95 -2.26 3.57
C ALA A 65 -1.24 -1.41 2.30
N SER A 66 -2.39 -1.60 1.69
CA SER A 66 -2.77 -0.95 0.44
C SER A 66 -3.06 0.56 0.55
N CYS A 67 -3.26 1.12 1.75
CA CYS A 67 -3.46 2.56 1.93
C CYS A 67 -2.24 3.37 1.46
N THR A 68 -1.07 2.75 1.45
CA THR A 68 0.19 3.23 0.84
C THR A 68 0.02 3.77 -0.57
N LYS A 69 -0.85 3.14 -1.37
CA LYS A 69 -1.03 3.49 -2.79
C LYS A 69 -1.47 4.94 -2.96
N MET A 70 -2.22 5.49 -1.99
CA MET A 70 -2.60 6.90 -1.98
C MET A 70 -1.39 7.83 -1.88
N ILE A 71 -0.43 7.50 -1.01
CA ILE A 71 0.80 8.29 -0.81
C ILE A 71 1.66 8.24 -2.09
N VAL A 72 1.83 7.04 -2.66
CA VAL A 72 2.58 6.87 -3.91
C VAL A 72 1.91 7.62 -5.06
N GLY A 73 0.58 7.58 -5.15
CA GLY A 73 -0.20 8.33 -6.14
C GLY A 73 0.03 9.83 -6.05
N VAL A 74 -0.05 10.41 -4.85
CA VAL A 74 0.26 11.83 -4.62
C VAL A 74 1.70 12.16 -5.04
N ALA A 75 2.66 11.33 -4.65
CA ALA A 75 4.06 11.53 -4.99
C ALA A 75 4.32 11.46 -6.51
N CYS A 76 3.65 10.56 -7.23
CA CYS A 76 3.69 10.50 -8.69
C CYS A 76 3.09 11.76 -9.31
N MET A 77 1.95 12.24 -8.79
CA MET A 77 1.31 13.46 -9.29
C MET A 77 2.17 14.71 -9.08
N GLN A 78 2.93 14.81 -7.99
CA GLN A 78 3.92 15.88 -7.82
C GLN A 78 5.01 15.86 -8.90
N LEU A 79 5.42 14.68 -9.38
CA LEU A 79 6.37 14.58 -10.49
C LEU A 79 5.71 14.87 -11.85
N VAL A 80 4.41 14.59 -12.00
CA VAL A 80 3.63 15.01 -13.17
C VAL A 80 3.52 16.54 -13.23
N GLU A 81 3.26 17.20 -12.12
CA GLU A 81 3.24 18.67 -12.03
C GLU A 81 4.61 19.31 -12.35
N LYS A 82 5.71 18.57 -12.13
CA LYS A 82 7.08 18.97 -12.46
C LYS A 82 7.52 18.55 -13.87
N ASP A 83 6.64 17.96 -14.68
CA ASP A 83 6.93 17.41 -16.03
C ASP A 83 8.03 16.32 -16.05
N LEU A 84 8.29 15.68 -14.91
CA LEU A 84 9.24 14.56 -14.79
C LEU A 84 8.57 13.21 -15.05
N LEU A 85 7.26 13.14 -14.85
CA LEU A 85 6.42 12.00 -15.22
C LEU A 85 5.28 12.48 -16.12
N LYS A 86 4.80 11.59 -16.99
CA LYS A 86 3.71 11.88 -17.93
C LYS A 86 2.64 10.81 -17.82
N LEU A 87 1.39 11.21 -17.62
CA LEU A 87 0.29 10.28 -17.37
C LEU A 87 0.00 9.38 -18.56
N ASP A 88 0.05 9.92 -19.79
CA ASP A 88 -0.46 9.26 -21.00
C ASP A 88 0.62 8.96 -22.05
N ASP A 89 1.90 9.18 -21.71
CA ASP A 89 3.05 8.93 -22.58
C ASP A 89 3.69 7.59 -22.20
N SER A 90 3.35 6.53 -22.95
CA SER A 90 3.93 5.20 -22.72
C SER A 90 5.42 5.14 -23.05
N ASP A 91 5.89 5.90 -24.04
CA ASP A 91 7.29 5.89 -24.45
C ASP A 91 8.16 6.51 -23.35
N HIS A 92 7.67 7.56 -22.68
CA HIS A 92 8.30 8.13 -21.50
C HIS A 92 8.41 7.10 -20.37
N LEU A 93 7.31 6.40 -20.08
CA LEU A 93 7.29 5.39 -19.02
C LEU A 93 8.21 4.21 -19.35
N GLU A 94 8.21 3.70 -20.58
CA GLU A 94 9.03 2.56 -21.01
C GLU A 94 10.53 2.94 -21.11
N LYS A 95 10.87 4.21 -21.37
CA LYS A 95 12.27 4.69 -21.26
C LYS A 95 12.76 4.68 -19.81
N LEU A 96 11.91 5.07 -18.87
CA LEU A 96 12.22 4.98 -17.43
C LEU A 96 12.23 3.53 -16.96
N CYS A 97 11.30 2.72 -17.44
CA CYS A 97 11.07 1.33 -17.07
C CYS A 97 11.12 0.40 -18.29
N PRO A 98 12.32 0.09 -18.83
CA PRO A 98 12.46 -0.76 -20.01
C PRO A 98 11.83 -2.15 -19.84
N GLU A 99 11.76 -2.65 -18.60
CA GLU A 99 11.10 -3.91 -18.27
C GLU A 99 9.61 -3.94 -18.65
N LEU A 100 8.95 -2.79 -18.70
CA LEU A 100 7.55 -2.67 -19.13
C LEU A 100 7.40 -2.75 -20.66
N ALA A 101 8.45 -2.47 -21.43
CA ALA A 101 8.43 -2.65 -22.87
C ALA A 101 8.41 -4.14 -23.25
N ASP A 102 9.05 -5.00 -22.46
CA ASP A 102 9.17 -6.43 -22.75
C ASP A 102 8.08 -7.29 -22.11
N VAL A 103 7.19 -6.70 -21.30
CA VAL A 103 6.15 -7.45 -20.59
C VAL A 103 5.13 -8.04 -21.56
N LYS A 104 4.77 -9.31 -21.31
CA LYS A 104 3.80 -10.07 -22.09
C LYS A 104 2.50 -10.25 -21.34
N VAL A 105 1.44 -10.60 -22.07
CA VAL A 105 0.12 -10.94 -21.51
C VAL A 105 0.00 -12.47 -21.42
N LEU A 106 -0.38 -12.97 -20.25
CA LEU A 106 -0.78 -14.33 -20.01
C LEU A 106 -2.23 -14.53 -20.50
N SER A 107 -2.39 -15.16 -21.66
CA SER A 107 -3.68 -15.44 -22.29
C SER A 107 -4.52 -16.42 -21.46
N VAL A 108 -5.81 -16.53 -21.75
CA VAL A 108 -6.71 -17.49 -21.06
C VAL A 108 -6.28 -18.94 -21.23
N GLU A 109 -5.54 -19.26 -22.30
CA GLU A 109 -4.94 -20.57 -22.55
C GLU A 109 -3.59 -20.77 -21.83
N GLY A 110 -3.16 -19.83 -21.00
CA GLY A 110 -1.90 -19.90 -20.25
C GLY A 110 -0.65 -19.62 -21.09
N LYS A 111 -0.80 -19.02 -22.28
CA LYS A 111 0.33 -18.67 -23.17
C LYS A 111 0.71 -17.21 -23.00
N LEU A 112 2.00 -16.91 -23.14
CA LEU A 112 2.48 -15.53 -23.20
C LEU A 112 2.32 -14.99 -24.62
N VAL A 113 1.56 -13.90 -24.76
CA VAL A 113 1.32 -13.19 -26.01
C VAL A 113 1.79 -11.74 -25.90
N GLU A 114 2.10 -11.11 -27.03
CA GLU A 114 2.53 -9.72 -27.04
C GLU A 114 1.44 -8.77 -26.53
N LYS A 115 1.86 -7.73 -25.81
CA LYS A 115 0.96 -6.62 -25.50
C LYS A 115 0.70 -5.80 -26.77
N LYS A 116 -0.55 -5.37 -26.97
CA LYS A 116 -0.97 -4.62 -28.18
C LYS A 116 -0.59 -3.15 -28.15
N ARG A 117 -0.29 -2.59 -26.97
CA ARG A 117 0.08 -1.19 -26.77
C ARG A 117 0.97 -1.03 -25.54
N GLY A 118 1.69 0.10 -25.48
CA GLY A 118 2.47 0.48 -24.32
C GLY A 118 1.61 0.74 -23.09
N ILE A 119 2.19 0.49 -21.91
CA ILE A 119 1.58 0.80 -20.62
C ILE A 119 1.85 2.28 -20.32
N THR A 120 0.86 2.97 -19.76
CA THR A 120 1.00 4.38 -19.35
C THR A 120 1.00 4.51 -17.83
N LEU A 121 1.54 5.61 -17.30
CA LEU A 121 1.51 5.86 -15.85
C LEU A 121 0.07 5.95 -15.33
N ARG A 122 -0.85 6.53 -16.11
CA ARG A 122 -2.28 6.56 -15.77
C ARG A 122 -2.81 5.14 -15.55
N MET A 123 -2.50 4.22 -16.46
CA MET A 123 -2.96 2.83 -16.35
C MET A 123 -2.41 2.12 -15.11
N LEU A 124 -1.14 2.38 -14.76
CA LEU A 124 -0.55 1.87 -13.52
C LEU A 124 -1.29 2.39 -12.28
N LEU A 125 -1.58 3.69 -12.24
CA LEU A 125 -2.26 4.36 -11.13
C LEU A 125 -3.76 4.00 -11.03
N THR A 126 -4.39 3.62 -12.14
CA THR A 126 -5.84 3.31 -12.19
C THR A 126 -6.14 1.82 -12.22
N HIS A 127 -5.15 0.93 -12.06
CA HIS A 127 -5.33 -0.52 -12.10
C HIS A 127 -5.91 -1.03 -13.45
N THR A 128 -5.52 -0.39 -14.55
CA THR A 128 -5.94 -0.76 -15.91
C THR A 128 -4.76 -1.14 -16.80
N SER A 129 -3.56 -1.32 -16.24
CA SER A 129 -2.35 -1.67 -16.99
C SER A 129 -2.28 -3.12 -17.46
N GLY A 130 -3.14 -3.99 -16.91
CA GLY A 130 -3.09 -5.42 -17.15
C GLY A 130 -2.43 -6.24 -16.05
N PHE A 131 -1.80 -5.62 -15.04
CA PHE A 131 -1.21 -6.36 -13.92
C PHE A 131 -2.27 -6.87 -12.95
N GLY A 132 -2.00 -8.02 -12.31
CA GLY A 132 -2.81 -8.58 -11.24
C GLY A 132 -1.97 -8.87 -10.00
N TYR A 133 -2.57 -9.60 -9.05
CA TYR A 133 -1.88 -10.26 -7.93
C TYR A 133 -2.18 -11.76 -7.96
N ALA A 134 -1.18 -12.60 -7.72
CA ALA A 134 -1.31 -14.05 -7.72
C ALA A 134 -2.35 -14.53 -6.69
N PHE A 135 -2.49 -13.87 -5.54
CA PHE A 135 -3.48 -14.22 -4.53
C PHE A 135 -4.93 -13.86 -4.93
N LEU A 136 -5.14 -13.07 -5.99
CA LEU A 136 -6.47 -12.72 -6.51
C LEU A 136 -6.78 -13.35 -7.88
N ASN A 137 -5.76 -13.76 -8.63
CA ASN A 137 -5.91 -14.28 -9.99
C ASN A 137 -5.31 -15.68 -10.12
N GLU A 138 -6.18 -16.69 -10.27
CA GLU A 138 -5.75 -18.09 -10.31
C GLU A 138 -4.81 -18.41 -11.46
N ARG A 139 -5.01 -17.78 -12.61
CA ARG A 139 -4.17 -17.99 -13.78
C ARG A 139 -2.78 -17.41 -13.55
N LEU A 140 -2.70 -16.21 -12.97
CA LEU A 140 -1.42 -15.62 -12.57
C LEU A 140 -0.76 -16.43 -11.46
N ARG A 141 -1.50 -16.93 -10.48
CA ARG A 141 -1.01 -17.84 -9.43
C ARG A 141 -0.36 -19.09 -9.99
N ASN A 142 -1.05 -19.77 -10.91
CA ASN A 142 -0.58 -21.00 -11.53
C ASN A 142 0.68 -20.77 -12.39
N TRP A 143 0.92 -19.53 -12.83
CA TRP A 143 2.15 -19.15 -13.53
C TRP A 143 3.27 -18.72 -12.57
N SER A 144 2.94 -17.93 -11.54
CA SER A 144 3.91 -17.28 -10.64
C SER A 144 4.50 -18.22 -9.59
N LEU A 145 3.69 -19.08 -8.95
CA LEU A 145 4.17 -19.97 -7.90
C LEU A 145 5.24 -20.96 -8.39
N PRO A 146 5.08 -21.65 -9.55
CA PRO A 146 6.13 -22.52 -10.08
C PRO A 146 7.38 -21.75 -10.51
N ALA A 147 7.24 -20.46 -10.86
CA ALA A 147 8.36 -19.58 -11.19
C ALA A 147 9.11 -19.07 -9.93
N GLY A 148 8.62 -19.38 -8.73
CA GLY A 148 9.24 -18.98 -7.46
C GLY A 148 9.05 -17.49 -7.12
N ILE A 149 8.03 -16.86 -7.70
CA ILE A 149 7.78 -15.42 -7.51
C ILE A 149 7.13 -15.18 -6.16
N ASP A 150 7.76 -14.30 -5.37
CA ASP A 150 7.24 -13.80 -4.11
C ASP A 150 6.87 -12.31 -4.25
N GLU A 151 5.58 -12.04 -4.46
CA GLU A 151 5.02 -10.68 -4.60
C GLU A 151 5.24 -9.80 -3.37
N PHE A 152 5.56 -10.40 -2.23
CA PHE A 152 5.83 -9.70 -0.98
C PHE A 152 7.31 -9.55 -0.70
N SER A 153 8.20 -10.03 -1.58
CA SER A 153 9.66 -9.90 -1.44
C SER A 153 10.16 -8.47 -1.69
N GLY A 154 9.34 -7.63 -2.33
CA GLY A 154 9.67 -6.28 -2.82
C GLY A 154 10.93 -6.19 -3.68
N SER A 155 11.42 -7.32 -4.18
CA SER A 155 12.42 -7.37 -5.22
C SER A 155 11.77 -7.01 -6.56
N ILE A 156 12.46 -6.19 -7.35
CA ILE A 156 12.04 -5.91 -8.72
C ILE A 156 11.95 -7.18 -9.57
N GLN A 157 12.68 -8.25 -9.25
CA GLN A 157 12.60 -9.50 -10.01
C GLN A 157 11.24 -10.16 -9.85
N ASP A 158 10.65 -10.12 -8.65
CA ASP A 158 9.34 -10.70 -8.37
C ASP A 158 8.19 -9.86 -8.95
N MET A 159 8.48 -8.62 -9.35
CA MET A 159 7.55 -7.74 -10.08
C MET A 159 7.54 -7.97 -11.59
N LYS A 160 8.48 -8.75 -12.15
CA LYS A 160 8.55 -9.07 -13.58
C LYS A 160 7.58 -10.19 -13.95
N GLN A 161 6.31 -9.91 -13.76
CA GLN A 161 5.21 -10.84 -14.01
C GLN A 161 4.51 -10.51 -15.33
N PRO A 162 3.81 -11.46 -15.96
CA PRO A 162 2.99 -11.17 -17.11
C PRO A 162 1.73 -10.39 -16.70
N LEU A 163 1.20 -9.64 -17.65
CA LEU A 163 -0.14 -9.06 -17.56
C LEU A 163 -1.19 -10.17 -17.65
N VAL A 164 -2.36 -9.99 -17.05
CA VAL A 164 -3.51 -10.89 -17.12
C VAL A 164 -4.56 -10.43 -18.14
N PHE A 165 -4.46 -9.19 -18.62
CA PHE A 165 -5.23 -8.69 -19.76
C PHE A 165 -4.42 -7.62 -20.51
N GLN A 166 -4.87 -7.26 -21.70
CA GLN A 166 -4.19 -6.26 -22.52
C GLN A 166 -4.30 -4.85 -21.91
N PRO A 167 -3.23 -4.02 -21.94
CA PRO A 167 -3.26 -2.71 -21.30
C PRO A 167 -4.45 -1.85 -21.75
N GLY A 168 -5.23 -1.38 -20.78
CA GLY A 168 -6.41 -0.53 -20.99
C GLY A 168 -7.71 -1.25 -21.37
N GLU A 169 -7.71 -2.58 -21.54
CA GLU A 169 -8.92 -3.32 -21.94
C GLU A 169 -9.81 -3.76 -20.75
N SER A 170 -9.31 -3.70 -19.51
CA SER A 170 -10.05 -4.09 -18.30
C SER A 170 -9.53 -3.36 -17.05
N TRP A 171 -10.08 -3.71 -15.88
CA TRP A 171 -9.61 -3.31 -14.56
C TRP A 171 -9.27 -4.56 -13.74
N GLU A 172 -8.10 -4.58 -13.10
CA GLU A 172 -7.75 -5.59 -12.10
C GLU A 172 -6.77 -5.03 -11.08
N TYR A 173 -6.99 -5.35 -9.80
CA TYR A 173 -6.11 -4.95 -8.73
C TYR A 173 -4.79 -5.73 -8.79
N GLY A 174 -3.65 -5.02 -8.78
CA GLY A 174 -2.35 -5.62 -9.05
C GLY A 174 -1.17 -4.70 -8.76
N ILE A 175 0.01 -5.16 -9.16
CA ILE A 175 1.32 -4.50 -8.92
C ILE A 175 1.57 -3.20 -9.71
N GLY A 176 0.53 -2.60 -10.28
CA GLY A 176 0.66 -1.37 -11.08
C GLY A 176 1.26 -0.20 -10.29
N ILE A 177 0.86 -0.05 -9.03
CA ILE A 177 1.38 1.03 -8.16
C ILE A 177 2.85 0.81 -7.79
N ASP A 178 3.29 -0.45 -7.67
CA ASP A 178 4.69 -0.77 -7.40
C ASP A 178 5.58 -0.31 -8.57
N TRP A 179 5.13 -0.55 -9.82
CA TRP A 179 5.78 -0.02 -11.02
C TRP A 179 5.75 1.51 -11.11
N ALA A 180 4.68 2.16 -10.64
CA ALA A 180 4.62 3.61 -10.55
C ALA A 180 5.65 4.16 -9.54
N GLY A 181 5.85 3.45 -8.42
CA GLY A 181 6.92 3.73 -7.45
C GLY A 181 8.32 3.64 -8.07
N ILE A 182 8.60 2.59 -8.86
CA ILE A 182 9.87 2.45 -9.59
C ILE A 182 10.05 3.60 -10.59
N ALA A 183 9.02 3.95 -11.36
CA ALA A 183 9.08 5.06 -12.30
C ALA A 183 9.38 6.38 -11.60
N LEU A 184 8.77 6.61 -10.42
CA LEU A 184 9.05 7.76 -9.57
C LEU A 184 10.52 7.80 -9.11
N GLU A 185 11.06 6.68 -8.63
CA GLU A 185 12.46 6.61 -8.20
C GLU A 185 13.41 6.97 -9.35
N ARG A 186 13.16 6.39 -10.53
CA ARG A 186 14.00 6.59 -11.72
C ARG A 186 13.88 8.01 -12.29
N ALA A 187 12.68 8.58 -12.30
CA ALA A 187 12.46 9.96 -12.77
C ALA A 187 13.04 11.02 -11.82
N SER A 188 13.01 10.77 -10.51
CA SER A 188 13.51 11.71 -9.49
C SER A 188 14.97 11.46 -9.08
N ASN A 189 15.56 10.35 -9.50
CA ASN A 189 16.86 9.86 -9.03
C ASN A 189 16.96 9.82 -7.48
N THR A 190 15.85 9.52 -6.82
CA THR A 190 15.71 9.50 -5.35
C THR A 190 14.99 8.22 -4.95
N LYS A 191 15.32 7.64 -3.79
CA LYS A 191 14.58 6.48 -3.28
C LYS A 191 13.14 6.85 -2.94
N LEU A 192 12.20 5.93 -3.13
CA LEU A 192 10.76 6.20 -2.96
C LEU A 192 10.46 6.69 -1.55
N ASN A 193 11.07 6.04 -0.55
CA ASN A 193 10.94 6.43 0.85
C ASN A 193 11.43 7.85 1.10
N ASP A 194 12.63 8.18 0.60
CA ASP A 194 13.24 9.50 0.78
C ASP A 194 12.42 10.59 0.08
N TYR A 195 11.92 10.31 -1.12
CA TYR A 195 11.04 11.22 -1.84
C TYR A 195 9.75 11.48 -1.04
N ILE A 196 9.10 10.42 -0.55
CA ILE A 196 7.87 10.54 0.26
C ILE A 196 8.14 11.30 1.56
N GLN A 197 9.25 11.01 2.25
CA GLN A 197 9.63 11.72 3.48
C GLN A 197 9.76 13.22 3.24
N VAL A 198 10.51 13.63 2.22
CA VAL A 198 10.81 15.04 1.94
C VAL A 198 9.62 15.77 1.32
N ASN A 199 8.90 15.15 0.38
CA ASN A 199 7.90 15.85 -0.44
C ASN A 199 6.46 15.65 0.03
N VAL A 200 6.18 14.67 0.91
CA VAL A 200 4.82 14.39 1.40
C VAL A 200 4.77 14.51 2.92
N CYS A 201 5.62 13.78 3.66
CA CYS A 201 5.53 13.73 5.11
C CYS A 201 5.98 15.03 5.80
N GLN A 202 7.16 15.56 5.44
CA GLN A 202 7.71 16.77 6.06
C GLN A 202 6.80 18.00 5.86
N PRO A 203 6.25 18.30 4.66
CA PRO A 203 5.33 19.43 4.48
C PRO A 203 4.04 19.32 5.30
N LEU A 204 3.61 18.09 5.59
CA LEU A 204 2.44 17.79 6.43
C LEU A 204 2.79 17.65 7.91
N ASN A 205 4.05 17.93 8.30
CA ASN A 205 4.51 17.83 9.68
C ASN A 205 4.33 16.41 10.27
N LEU A 206 4.43 15.39 9.42
CA LEU A 206 4.38 13.98 9.80
C LEU A 206 5.78 13.55 10.26
N HIS A 207 6.07 13.72 11.55
CA HIS A 207 7.39 13.50 12.17
C HIS A 207 7.73 12.06 12.47
N SER A 208 6.73 11.20 12.47
CA SER A 208 6.90 9.81 12.82
C SER A 208 7.04 9.03 11.53
N SER A 209 8.31 8.75 11.25
CA SER A 209 8.88 8.50 9.93
C SER A 209 8.26 7.33 9.19
N VAL A 210 8.11 7.46 7.87
CA VAL A 210 8.01 6.30 6.99
C VAL A 210 9.40 5.67 6.98
N GLU A 211 9.54 4.54 7.65
CA GLU A 211 10.79 3.79 7.75
C GLU A 211 10.51 2.38 7.26
N ALA A 212 11.08 2.03 6.10
CA ALA A 212 11.28 0.63 5.74
C ALA A 212 12.17 0.01 6.83
N THR A 213 11.59 -0.81 7.71
CA THR A 213 12.35 -1.45 8.78
C THR A 213 13.48 -2.27 8.16
N SER A 214 14.72 -1.98 8.55
CA SER A 214 15.94 -2.66 8.07
C SER A 214 15.99 -4.17 8.36
N SER A 215 15.07 -4.69 9.19
CA SER A 215 14.89 -6.13 9.44
C SER A 215 14.13 -6.88 8.33
N LEU A 216 13.65 -6.17 7.31
CA LEU A 216 12.82 -6.73 6.23
C LEU A 216 13.47 -6.71 4.84
N GLY A 217 14.72 -6.26 4.68
CA GLY A 217 15.30 -6.13 3.34
C GLY A 217 14.60 -5.02 2.55
N ASN A 218 15.02 -4.78 1.30
CA ASN A 218 14.48 -3.73 0.43
C ASN A 218 13.07 -4.06 -0.09
N THR A 219 12.16 -4.35 0.82
CA THR A 219 10.98 -5.16 0.58
C THR A 219 9.74 -4.47 1.13
N LEU A 220 8.70 -4.40 0.31
CA LEU A 220 7.34 -3.92 0.59
C LEU A 220 7.17 -3.14 1.90
N PHE A 221 7.26 -1.83 1.75
CA PHE A 221 7.34 -0.81 2.79
C PHE A 221 6.39 -1.04 3.97
N ILE A 222 6.97 -1.14 5.17
CA ILE A 222 6.25 -0.92 6.42
C ILE A 222 6.12 0.59 6.61
N PHE A 223 4.89 1.07 6.78
CA PHE A 223 4.59 2.48 7.00
C PHE A 223 4.39 2.71 8.48
N ARG A 224 5.09 3.71 9.01
CA ARG A 224 4.96 4.16 10.39
C ARG A 224 4.18 5.47 10.38
N TRP A 225 3.15 5.54 11.21
CA TRP A 225 2.37 6.73 11.48
C TRP A 225 2.14 6.79 12.99
N LEU A 226 2.43 7.94 13.58
CA LEU A 226 2.20 8.25 15.00
C LEU A 226 1.81 9.74 15.04
N LEU A 227 0.76 10.06 15.82
CA LEU A 227 0.28 11.42 16.04
C LEU A 227 0.96 12.15 17.22
N SER A 228 2.21 11.89 17.58
CA SER A 228 2.76 12.46 18.83
C SER A 228 3.56 13.74 18.64
N ARG A 229 3.16 14.75 19.42
CA ARG A 229 4.07 15.78 19.94
C ARG A 229 4.98 15.13 20.99
N LYS A 230 6.29 15.05 20.66
CA LYS A 230 7.47 14.76 21.51
C LYS A 230 7.90 13.28 21.65
N TRP A 231 9.04 13.01 21.01
CA TRP A 231 10.20 12.15 21.37
C TRP A 231 10.03 10.66 21.79
N ARG A 232 10.77 9.83 21.02
CA ARG A 232 11.42 8.51 21.29
C ARG A 232 10.70 7.20 20.90
N ILE A 233 11.56 6.24 20.54
CA ILE A 233 11.40 5.05 19.69
C ILE A 233 11.21 3.78 20.53
N THR A 234 10.31 2.89 20.11
CA THR A 234 10.21 1.50 20.59
C THR A 234 9.99 0.54 19.41
N LEU A 235 10.77 -0.54 19.32
CA LEU A 235 10.69 -1.61 18.30
C LEU A 235 9.57 -2.61 18.62
N VAL A 236 8.89 -3.15 17.59
CA VAL A 236 8.08 -4.38 17.69
C VAL A 236 8.42 -5.32 16.53
N SER A 237 8.54 -6.61 16.84
CA SER A 237 9.17 -7.66 16.03
C SER A 237 8.24 -8.35 15.02
N LYS A 238 8.88 -9.02 14.05
CA LYS A 238 8.42 -9.63 12.79
C LYS A 238 7.41 -10.80 12.92
N VAL A 239 7.03 -11.22 14.12
CA VAL A 239 6.35 -12.52 14.32
C VAL A 239 4.84 -12.46 14.05
N ALA A 240 4.17 -11.34 14.35
CA ALA A 240 2.71 -11.27 14.28
C ALA A 240 2.11 -11.22 12.86
N ALA A 241 2.86 -10.75 11.85
CA ALA A 241 2.34 -10.59 10.50
C ALA A 241 2.33 -11.90 9.69
N LEU A 242 3.30 -12.78 9.94
CA LEU A 242 3.38 -14.09 9.27
C LEU A 242 2.32 -15.07 9.80
N GLU A 243 2.03 -15.04 11.11
CA GLU A 243 0.98 -15.86 11.71
C GLU A 243 -0.42 -15.48 11.21
N TYR A 244 -0.66 -14.20 10.89
CA TYR A 244 -1.94 -13.74 10.34
C TYR A 244 -2.18 -14.23 8.91
N LEU A 245 -1.15 -14.22 8.06
CA LEU A 245 -1.26 -14.70 6.67
C LEU A 245 -1.38 -16.23 6.60
N GLN A 246 -0.68 -16.97 7.46
CA GLN A 246 -0.80 -18.44 7.55
C GLN A 246 -2.17 -18.90 8.08
N ASN A 247 -2.84 -18.10 8.91
CA ASN A 247 -4.17 -18.45 9.42
C ASN A 247 -5.30 -18.19 8.39
N LEU A 248 -5.10 -17.27 7.45
CA LEU A 248 -6.03 -17.06 6.33
C LEU A 248 -6.05 -18.25 5.35
N GLU A 249 -4.94 -18.97 5.19
CA GLU A 249 -4.87 -20.17 4.35
C GLU A 249 -5.58 -21.39 4.97
N ASN A 250 -5.75 -21.41 6.30
CA ASN A 250 -6.30 -22.56 7.02
C ASN A 250 -7.78 -22.43 7.41
N THR A 251 -8.47 -21.37 6.99
CA THR A 251 -9.90 -21.20 7.29
C THR A 251 -10.74 -21.85 6.18
N PRO A 252 -11.55 -22.89 6.47
CA PRO A 252 -12.49 -23.44 5.48
C PRO A 252 -13.50 -22.35 5.09
N ARG A 253 -13.77 -22.22 3.78
CA ARG A 253 -14.78 -21.29 3.24
C ARG A 253 -16.18 -21.58 3.74
#